data_AF-A0A5N7WLV6-F1
#
_entry.id   AF-A0A5N7WLV6-F1
#
_cell.length_a   1.000
_cell.length_b   1.000
_cell.length_c   1.000
_cell.angle_alpha   90.00
_cell.angle_beta   90.00
_cell.angle_gamma   90.00
#
_symmetry.space_group_name_H-M   'P 1'
#
loop_
_entity.id
_entity.type
_entity.pdbx_description
1 polymer ?
#
loop_
_entity_poly.entity_id
_entity_poly.type
_entity_poly.pdbx_seq_one_letter_code
_entity_poly.pdbx_strand_id
1 'polypeptide(L)'
;MALYIIKHLKAPWPKGAKVGDIIEFDVLPGWAAGKCELGGSQPTVFADQEVSGDGSGAALAPADPDAAKIAAAMADAAEQDRLERARIMAEQKATLEAQGKTIEGLIADVKAGLAESQKLEQQLAAAKADLEASLAREATLQANLTDAQKLNEAAAGELEKVRGQVADLQAQLTAAKSEVKATKK
;
A
#
# COMPACT_ATOMS: atom_id res chain seq x y z
N MET A 1 42.77 -61.57 -11.09
CA MET A 1 42.89 -60.44 -12.03
C MET A 1 41.70 -60.50 -12.96
N ALA A 2 41.02 -59.39 -13.19
CA ALA A 2 39.79 -59.38 -13.97
C ALA A 2 40.11 -59.03 -15.43
N LEU A 3 39.59 -59.82 -16.36
CA LEU A 3 39.75 -59.61 -17.80
C LEU A 3 38.56 -58.82 -18.33
N TYR A 4 38.85 -57.83 -19.17
CA TYR A 4 37.84 -56.94 -19.74
C TYR A 4 37.98 -56.85 -21.27
N ILE A 5 36.85 -56.88 -21.98
CA ILE A 5 36.79 -56.69 -23.44
C ILE A 5 36.51 -55.23 -23.76
N ILE A 6 37.35 -54.61 -24.58
CA ILE A 6 37.19 -53.21 -25.00
C ILE A 6 35.99 -53.08 -25.96
N LYS A 7 35.01 -52.25 -25.61
CA LYS A 7 33.87 -51.91 -26.49
C LYS A 7 34.05 -50.61 -27.25
N HIS A 8 34.77 -49.65 -26.67
CA HIS A 8 34.87 -48.29 -27.21
C HIS A 8 36.29 -47.75 -27.13
N LEU A 9 36.85 -47.29 -28.25
CA LEU A 9 38.20 -46.69 -28.33
C LEU A 9 38.27 -45.22 -27.89
N LYS A 10 37.25 -44.73 -27.15
CA LYS A 10 37.19 -43.34 -26.63
C LYS A 10 37.87 -43.19 -25.26
N ALA A 11 38.86 -44.02 -24.99
CA ALA A 11 39.62 -44.03 -23.75
C ALA A 11 41.11 -44.17 -24.08
N PRO A 12 42.01 -43.82 -23.14
CA PRO A 12 43.45 -43.92 -23.33
C PRO A 12 43.92 -45.38 -23.28
N TRP A 13 43.48 -46.19 -24.23
CA TRP A 13 43.89 -47.58 -24.37
C TRP A 13 45.35 -47.68 -24.87
N PRO A 14 46.03 -48.80 -24.62
CA PRO A 14 47.36 -49.04 -25.17
C PRO A 14 47.39 -48.88 -26.69
N LYS A 15 48.52 -48.41 -27.21
CA LYS A 15 48.67 -48.10 -28.63
C LYS A 15 48.46 -49.36 -29.47
N GLY A 16 47.48 -49.31 -30.38
CA GLY A 16 47.12 -50.43 -31.25
C GLY A 16 45.95 -51.28 -30.75
N ALA A 17 45.39 -50.98 -29.57
CA ALA A 17 44.18 -51.62 -29.06
C ALA A 17 42.97 -51.36 -29.97
N LYS A 18 42.13 -52.39 -30.13
CA LYS A 18 40.93 -52.39 -30.96
C LYS A 18 39.71 -52.79 -30.13
N VAL A 19 38.53 -52.46 -30.66
CA VAL A 19 37.27 -52.99 -30.11
C VAL A 19 37.30 -54.52 -30.24
N GLY A 20 37.06 -55.22 -29.13
CA GLY A 20 37.14 -56.67 -29.02
C GLY A 20 38.43 -57.20 -28.39
N ASP A 21 39.45 -56.36 -28.18
CA ASP A 21 40.66 -56.77 -27.47
C ASP A 21 40.40 -56.97 -25.97
N ILE A 22 41.08 -57.96 -25.39
CA ILE A 22 40.98 -58.31 -23.97
C ILE A 22 42.17 -57.69 -23.24
N ILE A 23 41.87 -56.87 -22.24
CA ILE A 23 42.84 -56.21 -21.38
C ILE A 23 42.67 -56.68 -19.94
N GLU A 24 43.79 -56.81 -19.24
CA GLU A 24 43.84 -57.22 -17.85
C GLU A 24 43.98 -56.01 -16.93
N PHE A 25 43.14 -55.95 -15.89
CA PHE A 25 43.25 -54.95 -14.82
C PHE A 25 43.15 -55.61 -13.45
N ASP A 26 43.95 -55.11 -12.50
CA ASP A 26 43.81 -55.44 -11.09
C ASP A 26 42.61 -54.75 -10.46
N VAL A 27 42.44 -53.45 -10.76
CA VAL A 27 41.28 -52.65 -10.38
C VAL A 27 40.86 -51.83 -11.60
N LEU A 28 39.58 -51.88 -11.95
CA LEU A 28 39.06 -51.17 -13.12
C LEU A 28 39.19 -49.65 -12.93
N PRO A 29 40.00 -48.94 -13.72
CA PRO A 29 40.15 -47.51 -13.57
C PRO A 29 38.90 -46.76 -14.02
N GLY A 30 38.62 -45.61 -13.38
CA GLY A 30 37.38 -44.84 -13.64
C GLY A 30 37.21 -44.38 -15.09
N TRP A 31 38.30 -44.22 -15.85
CA TRP A 31 38.24 -43.86 -17.27
C TRP A 31 37.80 -45.01 -18.19
N ALA A 32 37.96 -46.26 -17.74
CA ALA A 32 37.59 -47.48 -18.45
C ALA A 32 36.17 -47.96 -18.10
N ALA A 33 35.62 -47.48 -16.98
CA ALA A 33 34.26 -47.80 -16.57
C ALA A 33 33.23 -47.46 -17.67
N GLY A 34 32.41 -48.44 -18.04
CA GLY A 34 31.41 -48.32 -19.11
C GLY A 34 31.96 -48.41 -20.54
N LYS A 35 33.28 -48.48 -20.72
CA LYS A 35 33.95 -48.59 -22.04
C LYS A 35 34.49 -49.98 -22.33
N CYS A 36 34.56 -50.84 -21.32
CA CYS A 36 34.84 -52.26 -21.42
C CYS A 36 33.84 -53.07 -20.58
N GLU A 37 33.71 -54.36 -20.87
CA GLU A 37 32.87 -55.30 -20.11
C GLU A 37 33.70 -56.45 -19.56
N LEU A 38 33.27 -57.03 -18.45
CA LEU A 38 33.96 -58.19 -17.85
C LEU A 38 33.80 -59.41 -18.78
N GLY A 39 34.92 -59.99 -19.22
CA GLY A 39 34.91 -61.13 -20.14
C GLY A 39 36.27 -61.40 -20.81
N GLY A 40 36.38 -62.56 -21.46
CA GLY A 40 37.59 -63.02 -22.13
C GLY A 40 38.26 -64.20 -21.44
N SER A 41 39.05 -64.98 -22.19
CA SER A 41 39.77 -66.16 -21.68
C SER A 41 41.27 -65.92 -21.51
N GLN A 42 41.88 -65.00 -22.28
CA GLN A 42 43.28 -64.60 -22.19
C GLN A 42 43.47 -63.14 -22.63
N PRO A 43 44.39 -62.36 -22.01
CA PRO A 43 44.68 -60.98 -22.42
C PRO A 43 45.35 -60.94 -23.79
N THR A 44 44.87 -60.05 -24.67
CA THR A 44 45.43 -59.79 -26.00
C THR A 44 46.25 -58.49 -26.06
N VAL A 45 46.09 -57.61 -25.06
CA VAL A 45 46.81 -56.34 -24.97
C VAL A 45 47.32 -56.14 -23.54
N PHE A 46 48.62 -55.89 -23.41
CA PHE A 46 49.28 -55.63 -22.13
C PHE A 46 49.40 -54.12 -21.90
N ALA A 47 49.05 -53.66 -20.70
CA ALA A 47 49.05 -52.24 -20.32
C ALA A 47 50.44 -51.74 -19.90
N ASP A 48 51.49 -52.11 -20.64
CA ASP A 48 52.86 -51.64 -20.39
C ASP A 48 53.27 -50.65 -21.48
N GLN A 49 52.94 -49.37 -21.28
CA GLN A 49 53.75 -48.31 -21.86
C GLN A 49 53.63 -47.00 -21.07
N GLU A 50 54.72 -46.66 -20.39
CA GLU A 50 54.97 -45.35 -19.82
C GLU A 50 54.76 -44.25 -20.87
N VAL A 51 53.90 -43.30 -20.56
CA VAL A 51 53.78 -42.06 -21.35
C VAL A 51 55.03 -41.24 -21.04
N SER A 52 55.99 -41.26 -21.97
CA SER A 52 57.19 -40.42 -21.95
C SER A 52 56.79 -38.95 -22.11
N GLY A 53 56.49 -38.31 -20.98
CA GLY A 53 56.55 -36.86 -20.83
C GLY A 53 57.98 -36.48 -20.44
N ASP A 54 58.51 -35.39 -20.97
CA ASP A 54 59.89 -34.93 -20.76
C ASP A 54 60.23 -34.54 -19.29
N GLY A 55 59.32 -34.78 -18.35
CA GLY A 55 59.53 -34.56 -16.92
C GLY A 55 59.76 -33.10 -16.53
N SER A 56 59.56 -32.14 -17.44
CA SER A 56 59.94 -30.74 -17.21
C SER A 56 58.93 -29.95 -16.36
N GLY A 57 57.71 -30.45 -16.19
CA GLY A 57 56.65 -29.73 -15.48
C GLY A 57 56.26 -28.39 -16.16
N ALA A 58 56.69 -28.17 -17.40
CA ALA A 58 56.33 -26.97 -18.14
C ALA A 58 54.85 -27.00 -18.51
N ALA A 59 54.11 -25.95 -18.12
CA ALA A 59 52.74 -25.76 -18.56
C ALA A 59 52.70 -25.76 -20.10
N LEU A 60 51.81 -26.57 -20.69
CA LEU A 60 51.44 -26.46 -22.10
C LEU A 60 51.20 -24.97 -22.41
N ALA A 61 51.89 -24.47 -23.43
CA ALA A 61 51.73 -23.08 -23.88
C ALA A 61 50.25 -22.73 -23.99
N PRO A 62 49.83 -21.51 -23.59
CA PRO A 62 48.41 -21.19 -23.44
C PRO A 62 47.67 -21.54 -24.72
N ALA A 63 46.61 -22.33 -24.53
CA ALA A 63 45.59 -22.59 -25.53
C ALA A 63 45.25 -21.28 -26.25
N ASP A 64 45.26 -21.34 -27.59
CA ASP A 64 44.78 -20.33 -28.54
C ASP A 64 44.56 -18.90 -27.96
N PRO A 65 45.39 -17.91 -28.33
CA PRO A 65 45.25 -16.53 -27.83
C PRO A 65 43.86 -15.93 -28.09
N ASP A 66 43.08 -16.46 -29.02
CA ASP A 66 41.69 -16.02 -29.24
C ASP A 66 40.72 -16.64 -28.22
N ALA A 67 40.95 -17.87 -27.75
CA ALA A 67 40.18 -18.47 -26.66
C ALA A 67 40.35 -17.70 -25.34
N ALA A 68 41.56 -17.21 -25.05
CA ALA A 68 41.82 -16.38 -23.88
C ALA A 68 41.11 -15.03 -23.93
N LYS A 69 41.05 -14.39 -25.11
CA LYS A 69 40.30 -13.13 -25.31
C LYS A 69 38.80 -13.32 -25.16
N ILE A 70 38.25 -14.44 -25.65
CA ILE A 70 36.82 -14.75 -25.51
C ILE A 70 36.48 -14.96 -24.02
N ALA A 71 37.30 -15.70 -23.27
CA ALA A 71 37.09 -15.91 -21.85
C ALA A 71 37.14 -14.59 -21.04
N ALA A 72 38.08 -13.70 -21.36
CA ALA A 72 38.15 -12.37 -20.77
C ALA A 72 36.90 -11.53 -21.10
N ALA A 73 36.47 -11.50 -22.36
CA ALA A 73 35.28 -10.77 -22.78
C ALA A 73 33.99 -11.29 -22.11
N MET A 74 33.86 -12.60 -21.88
CA MET A 74 32.73 -13.16 -21.14
C MET A 74 32.76 -12.79 -19.65
N ALA A 75 33.94 -12.73 -19.04
CA ALA A 75 34.08 -12.27 -17.65
C ALA A 75 33.71 -10.79 -17.51
N ASP A 76 34.15 -9.95 -18.44
CA ASP A 76 33.80 -8.53 -18.49
C ASP A 76 32.30 -8.33 -18.71
N ALA A 77 31.68 -9.10 -19.62
CA ALA A 77 30.24 -9.07 -19.85
C ALA A 77 29.44 -9.50 -18.61
N ALA A 78 29.88 -10.54 -17.90
CA ALA A 78 29.23 -10.99 -16.67
C ALA A 78 29.31 -9.94 -15.55
N GLU A 79 30.43 -9.22 -15.43
CA GLU A 79 30.54 -8.13 -14.46
C GLU A 79 29.69 -6.92 -14.87
N GLN A 80 29.62 -6.59 -16.17
CA GLN A 80 28.72 -5.54 -16.68
C GLN A 80 27.25 -5.86 -16.38
N ASP A 81 26.82 -7.10 -16.62
CA ASP A 81 25.46 -7.55 -16.27
C ASP A 81 25.20 -7.45 -14.76
N ARG A 82 26.18 -7.77 -13.92
CA ARG A 82 26.08 -7.65 -12.47
C ARG A 82 25.91 -6.20 -12.03
N LEU A 83 26.71 -5.30 -12.61
CA LEU A 83 26.64 -3.87 -12.33
C LEU A 83 25.31 -3.27 -12.79
N GLU A 84 24.81 -3.65 -13.97
CA GLU A 84 23.53 -3.16 -14.47
C GLU A 84 22.35 -3.65 -13.63
N ARG A 85 22.35 -4.94 -13.22
CA ARG A 85 21.36 -5.45 -12.27
C ARG A 85 21.40 -4.72 -10.93
N ALA A 86 22.59 -4.43 -10.41
CA ALA A 86 22.75 -3.66 -9.17
C ALA A 86 22.20 -2.23 -9.31
N ARG A 87 22.44 -1.58 -10.46
CA ARG A 87 21.91 -0.26 -10.79
C ARG A 87 20.38 -0.26 -10.84
N ILE A 88 19.78 -1.19 -11.58
CA ILE A 88 18.32 -1.31 -11.70
C ILE A 88 17.69 -1.53 -10.31
N MET A 89 18.27 -2.41 -9.49
CA MET A 89 17.78 -2.66 -8.14
C MET A 89 17.89 -1.42 -7.24
N ALA A 90 18.99 -0.67 -7.35
CA ALA A 90 19.16 0.58 -6.60
C ALA A 90 18.12 1.64 -7.00
N GLU A 91 17.85 1.77 -8.30
CA GLU A 91 16.83 2.70 -8.82
C GLU A 91 15.40 2.30 -8.40
N GLN A 92 15.07 1.02 -8.46
CA GLN A 92 13.80 0.50 -7.97
C GLN A 92 13.63 0.75 -6.46
N LYS A 93 14.68 0.49 -5.67
CA LYS A 93 14.66 0.76 -4.23
C LYS A 93 14.43 2.24 -3.95
N ALA A 94 15.16 3.14 -4.62
CA ALA A 94 14.97 4.58 -4.46
C ALA A 94 13.55 5.03 -4.85
N THR A 95 12.99 4.44 -5.91
CA THR A 95 11.62 4.71 -6.34
C THR A 95 10.60 4.26 -5.30
N LEU A 96 10.74 3.04 -4.76
CA LEU A 96 9.85 2.53 -3.72
C LEU A 96 9.93 3.35 -2.44
N GLU A 97 11.12 3.80 -2.04
CA GLU A 97 11.29 4.69 -0.89
C GLU A 97 10.60 6.05 -1.10
N ALA A 98 10.71 6.64 -2.31
CA ALA A 98 10.04 7.89 -2.65
C ALA A 98 8.51 7.73 -2.70
N GLN A 99 8.01 6.61 -3.24
CA GLN A 99 6.59 6.27 -3.24
C GLN A 99 6.08 6.06 -1.81
N GLY A 100 6.83 5.36 -0.96
CA GLY A 100 6.48 5.17 0.46
C GLY A 100 6.30 6.49 1.19
N LYS A 101 7.24 7.43 1.03
CA LYS A 101 7.14 8.78 1.60
C LYS A 101 5.92 9.54 1.09
N THR A 102 5.62 9.44 -0.21
CA THR A 102 4.43 10.06 -0.80
C THR A 102 3.15 9.49 -0.19
N ILE A 103 3.06 8.16 -0.04
CA ILE A 103 1.91 7.48 0.54
C ILE A 103 1.74 7.88 2.02
N GLU A 104 2.83 7.93 2.78
CA GLU A 104 2.80 8.39 4.18
C GLU A 104 2.26 9.82 4.31
N GLY A 105 2.68 10.72 3.42
CA GLY A 105 2.14 12.08 3.34
C GLY A 105 0.64 12.10 3.03
N LEU A 106 0.19 11.37 2.00
CA LEU A 106 -1.22 11.27 1.65
C LEU A 106 -2.07 10.68 2.79
N ILE A 107 -1.55 9.69 3.53
CA ILE A 107 -2.23 9.13 4.70
C ILE A 107 -2.38 10.19 5.80
N ALA A 108 -1.35 10.99 6.05
CA ALA A 108 -1.41 12.08 7.02
C ALA A 108 -2.47 13.12 6.61
N ASP A 109 -2.48 13.53 5.34
CA ASP A 109 -3.44 14.50 4.81
C ASP A 109 -4.88 13.97 4.89
N VAL A 110 -5.12 12.71 4.52
CA VAL A 110 -6.45 12.07 4.63
C VAL A 110 -6.91 12.01 6.08
N LYS A 111 -6.03 11.67 7.03
CA LYS A 111 -6.38 11.66 8.45
C LYS A 111 -6.73 13.06 8.96
N ALA A 112 -5.97 14.08 8.57
CA ALA A 112 -6.27 15.47 8.91
C ALA A 112 -7.61 15.93 8.32
N GLY A 113 -7.87 15.62 7.04
CA GLY A 113 -9.13 15.93 6.37
C GLY A 113 -10.33 15.23 7.02
N LEU A 114 -10.19 13.97 7.43
CA LEU A 114 -11.24 13.23 8.14
C LEU A 114 -11.56 13.89 9.50
N ALA A 115 -10.55 14.29 10.26
CA ALA A 115 -10.74 14.96 11.54
C ALA A 115 -11.47 16.29 11.38
N GLU A 116 -11.13 17.08 10.36
CA GLU A 116 -11.81 18.35 10.08
C GLU A 116 -13.26 18.11 9.62
N SER A 117 -13.52 17.08 8.79
CA SER A 117 -14.88 16.71 8.39
C SER A 117 -15.75 16.35 9.58
N GLN A 118 -15.24 15.54 10.52
CA GLN A 118 -15.96 15.18 11.74
C GLN A 118 -16.28 16.40 12.61
N LYS A 119 -15.35 17.35 12.70
CA LYS A 119 -15.56 18.60 13.44
C LYS A 119 -16.66 19.45 12.77
N LEU A 120 -16.65 19.56 11.44
CA LEU A 120 -17.70 20.27 10.69
C LEU A 120 -19.07 19.61 10.86
N GLU A 121 -19.14 18.28 10.88
CA GLU A 121 -20.39 17.55 11.16
C GLU A 121 -20.92 17.84 12.58
N GLN A 122 -20.06 17.86 13.58
CA GLN A 122 -20.43 18.24 14.95
C GLN A 122 -20.93 19.68 15.03
N GLN A 123 -20.26 20.61 14.34
CA GLN A 123 -20.69 22.01 14.27
C GLN A 123 -22.05 22.16 13.56
N LEU A 124 -22.28 21.41 12.49
CA LEU A 124 -23.56 21.41 11.78
C LEU A 124 -24.69 20.85 12.66
N ALA A 125 -24.42 19.79 13.42
CA ALA A 125 -25.39 19.23 14.36
C ALA A 125 -25.74 20.23 15.47
N ALA A 126 -24.75 20.92 16.03
CA ALA A 126 -24.96 21.97 17.03
C ALA A 126 -25.77 23.15 16.46
N ALA A 127 -25.41 23.64 15.27
CA ALA A 127 -26.12 24.73 14.61
C ALA A 127 -27.58 24.39 14.30
N LYS A 128 -27.88 23.14 13.94
CA LYS A 128 -29.25 22.67 13.74
C LYS A 128 -30.05 22.67 15.05
N ALA A 129 -29.46 22.18 16.14
CA ALA A 129 -30.10 22.20 17.44
C ALA A 129 -30.38 23.64 17.93
N ASP A 130 -29.45 24.57 17.70
CA ASP A 130 -29.61 25.98 18.04
C ASP A 130 -30.71 26.67 17.22
N LEU A 131 -30.84 26.30 15.93
CA LEU A 131 -31.91 26.79 15.07
C LEU A 131 -33.28 26.28 15.54
N GLU A 132 -33.41 24.99 15.85
CA GLU A 132 -34.65 24.41 16.39
C GLU A 132 -35.05 25.07 17.71
N ALA A 133 -34.08 25.30 18.60
CA ALA A 133 -34.31 26.02 19.85
C ALA A 133 -34.76 27.48 19.61
N SER A 134 -34.20 28.15 18.61
CA SER A 134 -34.58 29.53 18.25
C SER A 134 -35.99 29.59 17.66
N LEU A 135 -36.36 28.65 16.79
CA LEU A 135 -37.71 28.54 16.24
C LEU A 135 -38.75 28.27 17.33
N ALA A 136 -38.43 27.41 18.31
CA ALA A 136 -39.31 27.17 19.46
C ALA A 136 -39.50 28.42 20.34
N ARG A 137 -38.43 29.20 20.55
CA ARG A 137 -38.49 30.49 21.25
C ARG A 137 -39.35 31.49 20.48
N GLU A 138 -39.20 31.55 19.17
CA GLU A 138 -40.02 32.43 18.32
C GLU A 138 -41.50 32.09 18.40
N ALA A 139 -41.86 30.81 18.29
CA ALA A 139 -43.25 30.36 18.44
C ALA A 139 -43.84 30.77 19.81
N THR A 140 -43.04 30.65 20.88
CA THR A 140 -43.44 31.08 22.23
C THR A 140 -43.65 32.60 22.29
N LEU A 141 -42.76 33.38 21.69
CA LEU A 141 -42.89 34.85 21.65
C LEU A 141 -44.10 35.29 20.84
N GLN A 142 -44.40 34.63 19.72
CA GLN A 142 -45.59 34.91 18.93
C GLN A 142 -46.89 34.61 19.69
N ALA A 143 -46.93 33.52 20.46
CA ALA A 143 -48.06 33.21 21.34
C ALA A 143 -48.24 34.29 22.42
N ASN A 144 -47.15 34.66 23.11
CA ASN A 144 -47.18 35.71 24.13
C ASN A 144 -47.62 37.07 23.56
N LEU A 145 -47.16 37.42 22.35
CA LEU A 145 -47.56 38.66 21.67
C LEU A 145 -49.07 38.65 21.38
N THR A 146 -49.59 37.52 20.91
CA THR A 146 -51.02 37.36 20.62
C THR A 146 -51.87 37.51 21.89
N ASP A 147 -51.42 36.91 22.99
CA ASP A 147 -52.14 37.04 24.28
C ASP A 147 -52.06 38.46 24.83
N ALA A 148 -50.90 39.12 24.72
CA ALA A 148 -50.74 40.52 25.10
C ALA A 148 -51.64 41.46 24.27
N GLN A 149 -51.80 41.19 22.96
CA GLN A 149 -52.72 41.94 22.10
C GLN A 149 -54.17 41.81 22.57
N LYS A 150 -54.63 40.58 22.85
CA LYS A 150 -55.99 40.34 23.38
C LYS A 150 -56.23 41.05 24.71
N LEU A 151 -55.25 41.01 25.62
CA LEU A 151 -55.35 41.71 26.90
C LEU A 151 -55.44 43.23 26.71
N ASN A 152 -54.68 43.79 25.76
CA ASN A 152 -54.72 45.21 25.46
C ASN A 152 -56.07 45.63 24.85
N GLU A 153 -56.63 44.83 23.94
CA GLU A 153 -57.97 45.07 23.38
C GLU A 153 -59.06 45.03 24.48
N ALA A 154 -58.99 44.06 25.38
CA ALA A 154 -59.91 43.97 26.51
C ALA A 154 -59.78 45.19 27.45
N ALA A 155 -58.55 45.61 27.77
CA ALA A 155 -58.31 46.80 28.59
C ALA A 155 -58.81 48.08 27.92
N ALA A 156 -58.63 48.22 26.60
CA ALA A 156 -59.15 49.34 25.84
C ALA A 156 -60.69 49.40 25.89
N GLY A 157 -61.36 48.24 25.79
CA GLY A 157 -62.82 48.14 25.94
C GLY A 157 -63.32 48.57 27.33
N GLU A 158 -62.65 48.11 28.40
CA GLU A 158 -62.99 48.52 29.77
C GLU A 158 -62.75 50.02 30.01
N LEU A 159 -61.67 50.59 29.46
CA LEU A 159 -61.43 52.04 29.53
C LEU A 159 -62.54 52.84 28.86
N GLU A 160 -63.06 52.38 27.72
CA GLU A 160 -64.14 53.06 27.01
C GLU A 160 -65.46 52.99 27.80
N LYS A 161 -65.75 51.85 28.43
CA LYS A 161 -66.90 51.71 29.34
C LYS A 161 -66.80 52.65 30.54
N VAL A 162 -65.62 52.73 31.17
CA VAL A 162 -65.37 53.64 32.30
C VAL A 162 -65.53 55.11 31.85
N ARG A 163 -65.04 55.48 30.66
CA ARG A 163 -65.25 56.82 30.11
C ARG A 163 -66.73 57.15 29.93
N GLY A 164 -67.53 56.22 29.40
CA GLY A 164 -68.97 56.37 29.28
C GLY A 164 -69.65 56.61 30.64
N GLN A 165 -69.33 55.79 31.63
CA GLN A 165 -69.85 55.95 33.00
C GLN A 165 -69.47 57.30 33.63
N VAL A 166 -68.24 57.78 33.42
CA VAL A 166 -67.81 59.09 33.90
C VAL A 166 -68.60 60.22 33.22
N ALA A 167 -68.86 60.12 31.91
CA ALA A 167 -69.67 61.11 31.19
C ALA A 167 -71.12 61.15 31.72
N ASP A 168 -71.73 59.98 31.95
CA ASP A 168 -73.08 59.89 32.51
C ASP A 168 -73.16 60.49 33.92
N LEU A 169 -72.19 60.17 34.78
CA LEU A 169 -72.11 60.73 36.14
C LEU A 169 -71.91 62.26 36.11
N GLN A 170 -71.12 62.78 35.17
CA GLN A 170 -70.96 64.23 34.98
C GLN A 170 -72.27 64.90 34.53
N ALA A 171 -73.03 64.27 33.63
CA ALA A 171 -74.33 64.76 33.20
C ALA A 171 -75.34 64.79 34.36
N GLN A 172 -75.42 63.70 35.13
CA GLN A 172 -76.28 63.61 36.32
C GLN A 172 -75.92 64.67 37.38
N LEU A 173 -74.63 64.88 37.65
CA LEU A 173 -74.17 65.91 38.58
C LEU A 173 -74.58 67.32 38.12
N THR A 174 -74.52 67.59 36.81
CA THR A 174 -74.91 68.88 36.23
C THR A 174 -76.42 69.11 36.34
N ALA A 175 -77.22 68.07 36.09
CA ALA A 175 -78.68 68.11 36.26
C ALA A 175 -79.06 68.36 37.73
N ALA A 176 -78.52 67.59 38.67
CA ALA A 176 -78.80 67.73 40.11
C ALA A 176 -78.41 69.13 40.64
N LYS A 177 -77.26 69.68 40.21
CA LYS A 177 -76.86 71.06 40.56
C LYS A 177 -77.88 72.10 40.07
N SER A 178 -78.47 71.87 38.90
CA SER A 178 -79.47 72.77 38.31
C SER A 178 -80.79 72.72 39.10
N GLU A 179 -81.24 71.52 39.50
CA GLU A 179 -82.44 71.33 40.33
C GLU A 179 -82.30 71.95 41.73
N VAL A 180 -81.15 71.76 42.38
CA VAL A 180 -80.87 72.38 43.69
C VAL A 180 -80.87 73.91 43.60
N LYS A 181 -80.40 74.47 42.48
CA LYS A 181 -80.44 75.92 42.25
C LYS A 181 -81.87 76.43 42.01
N ALA A 182 -82.72 75.63 41.38
CA ALA A 182 -84.12 75.98 41.13
C ALA A 182 -84.99 75.94 42.40
N THR A 183 -84.71 75.04 43.33
CA THR A 183 -85.46 74.86 44.59
C THR A 183 -85.09 75.83 45.71
N LYS A 184 -83.94 76.51 45.62
CA LYS A 184 -83.49 77.54 46.57
C LYS A 184 -83.90 78.98 46.19
N LYS A 185 -84.75 79.15 45.18
CA LYS A 185 -85.22 80.44 44.65
C LYS A 185 -86.70 80.61 44.93
#